data_AF-A0A1B2DIV3-F1
#
_entry.id   AF-A0A1B2DIV3-F1
#
_cell.length_a   1.000
_cell.length_b   1.000
_cell.length_c   1.000
_cell.angle_alpha   90.00
_cell.angle_beta   90.00
_cell.angle_gamma   90.00
#
_symmetry.space_group_name_H-M   'P 1'
#
loop_
_entity.id
_entity.type
_entity.pdbx_description
1 polymer ?
#
loop_
_entity_poly.entity_id
_entity_poly.type
_entity_poly.pdbx_seq_one_letter_code
_entity_poly.pdbx_strand_id
1 'polypeptide(L)'
;MLRSIFETETLEQLNEVIQAAPVMDELRELLIAEYHRLFHYANIKQWNELVRVCEALAITGWGTSLTPVEAVAEKWISGSFYTELRTRTFKQIEGSCKGWSKRQDSFVIHEGSDNTDYGIAAFASQRNLLPKNPLRLVRSGNYQLSAKPFINSLSELRSALDEHMRQQLYGDSFSYIGISCFFSHHDDAERTLQYEYFHEQNDVPAGFEQGYYIKPKFAVGKLASRKGELKLEVTRHFTRAEGELSLQEQQQLFKADLLVIVDLLEEKLRKKKLSYRVDLLREDLIDILEKWTTRGNAT
;
A
#
# COMPACT_ATOMS: atom_id res chain seq x y z
N MET A 1 4.80 33.57 -0.06
CA MET A 1 4.55 32.31 0.68
C MET A 1 4.45 31.12 -0.26
N LEU A 2 3.46 31.01 -1.16
CA LEU A 2 3.34 29.86 -2.08
C LEU A 2 4.61 29.59 -2.91
N ARG A 3 5.23 30.64 -3.47
CA ARG A 3 6.53 30.49 -4.17
C ARG A 3 7.61 29.84 -3.30
N SER A 4 7.72 30.30 -2.06
CA SER A 4 8.67 29.73 -1.08
C SER A 4 8.36 28.27 -0.76
N ILE A 5 7.09 27.85 -0.73
CA ILE A 5 6.69 26.45 -0.56
C ILE A 5 7.17 25.60 -1.75
N PHE A 6 7.00 26.10 -2.98
CA PHE A 6 7.38 25.40 -4.21
C PHE A 6 8.90 25.20 -4.35
N GLU A 7 9.68 26.11 -3.74
CA GLU A 7 11.14 26.07 -3.75
C GLU A 7 11.74 25.15 -2.68
N THR A 8 10.93 24.51 -1.83
CA THR A 8 11.44 23.64 -0.75
C THR A 8 11.99 22.31 -1.28
N GLU A 9 13.19 21.95 -0.81
CA GLU A 9 13.87 20.70 -1.17
C GLU A 9 13.72 19.62 -0.09
N THR A 10 13.46 20.02 1.17
CA THR A 10 13.25 19.12 2.32
C THR A 10 11.90 19.35 3.04
N LEU A 11 11.46 18.38 3.84
CA LEU A 11 10.25 18.53 4.67
C LEU A 11 10.49 19.49 5.84
N GLU A 12 11.72 19.58 6.31
CA GLU A 12 12.15 20.50 7.37
C GLU A 12 11.99 21.95 6.89
N GLN A 13 12.51 22.28 5.70
CA GLN A 13 12.31 23.58 5.07
C GLN A 13 10.83 23.90 4.84
N LEU A 14 10.06 22.91 4.38
CA LEU A 14 8.62 23.09 4.18
C LEU A 14 7.90 23.44 5.49
N ASN A 15 8.23 22.72 6.57
CA ASN A 15 7.68 23.00 7.89
C ASN A 15 8.07 24.41 8.36
N GLU A 16 9.32 24.83 8.23
CA GLU A 16 9.76 26.18 8.59
C GLU A 16 8.96 27.27 7.86
N VAL A 17 8.77 27.11 6.54
CA VAL A 17 7.97 28.05 5.73
C VAL A 17 6.51 28.10 6.18
N ILE A 18 5.92 26.96 6.51
CA ILE A 18 4.53 26.86 6.99
C ILE A 18 4.39 27.49 8.39
N GLN A 19 5.33 27.24 9.30
CA GLN A 19 5.31 27.80 10.66
C GLN A 19 5.54 29.31 10.69
N ALA A 20 6.20 29.86 9.67
CA ALA A 20 6.34 31.30 9.50
C ALA A 20 5.06 31.99 9.00
N ALA A 21 3.98 31.24 8.71
CA ALA A 21 2.72 31.81 8.27
C ALA A 21 2.01 32.56 9.42
N PRO A 22 1.56 33.80 9.19
CA PRO A 22 0.93 34.60 10.25
C PRO A 22 -0.43 34.03 10.68
N VAL A 23 -1.18 33.45 9.74
CA VAL A 23 -2.50 32.86 9.97
C VAL A 23 -2.61 31.54 9.23
N MET A 24 -2.65 30.43 9.98
CA MET A 24 -2.64 29.07 9.42
C MET A 24 -3.88 28.77 8.57
N ASP A 25 -5.03 29.30 8.96
CA ASP A 25 -6.29 29.08 8.22
C ASP A 25 -6.29 29.78 6.86
N GLU A 26 -5.76 31.00 6.78
CA GLU A 26 -5.59 31.71 5.50
C GLU A 26 -4.62 30.98 4.57
N LEU A 27 -3.50 30.46 5.10
CA LEU A 27 -2.59 29.63 4.33
C LEU A 27 -3.29 28.37 3.81
N ARG A 28 -4.10 27.71 4.65
CA ARG A 28 -4.86 26.52 4.23
C ARG A 28 -5.81 26.82 3.08
N GLU A 29 -6.58 27.90 3.17
CA GLU A 29 -7.50 28.30 2.09
C GLU A 29 -6.75 28.61 0.79
N LEU A 30 -5.59 29.27 0.87
CA LEU A 30 -4.73 29.51 -0.28
C LEU A 30 -4.20 28.21 -0.90
N LEU A 31 -3.79 27.24 -0.08
CA LEU A 31 -3.33 25.92 -0.55
C LEU A 31 -4.46 25.12 -1.19
N ILE A 32 -5.68 25.19 -0.66
CA ILE A 32 -6.88 24.54 -1.22
C ILE A 32 -7.20 25.14 -2.59
N ALA A 33 -7.20 26.47 -2.72
CA ALA A 33 -7.42 27.13 -4.01
C ALA A 33 -6.36 26.72 -5.04
N GLU A 34 -5.11 26.64 -4.60
CA GLU A 34 -3.99 26.25 -5.46
C GLU A 34 -4.04 24.76 -5.86
N TYR A 35 -4.48 23.88 -4.96
CA TYR A 35 -4.76 22.48 -5.26
C TYR A 35 -5.80 22.35 -6.39
N HIS A 36 -6.90 23.09 -6.32
CA HIS A 36 -7.91 23.09 -7.38
C HIS A 36 -7.37 23.60 -8.72
N ARG A 37 -6.56 24.68 -8.69
CA ARG A 37 -5.91 25.22 -9.89
C ARG A 37 -4.98 24.20 -10.54
N LEU A 38 -4.21 23.47 -9.73
CA LEU A 38 -3.19 22.53 -10.18
C LEU A 38 -3.70 21.11 -10.42
N PHE A 39 -4.93 20.78 -10.02
CA PHE A 39 -5.52 19.44 -10.21
C PHE A 39 -5.45 18.97 -11.67
N HIS A 40 -5.60 19.90 -12.63
CA HIS A 40 -5.51 19.62 -14.06
C HIS A 40 -4.11 19.93 -14.66
N TYR A 41 -3.04 19.82 -13.88
CA TYR A 41 -1.65 20.12 -14.27
C TYR A 41 -1.29 19.74 -15.72
N ALA A 42 -0.78 20.68 -16.50
CA ALA A 42 -0.50 20.51 -17.93
C ALA A 42 0.95 20.11 -18.23
N ASN A 43 1.85 20.20 -17.25
CA ASN A 43 3.26 19.92 -17.42
C ASN A 43 3.97 19.57 -16.11
N ILE A 44 5.24 19.21 -16.20
CA ILE A 44 6.03 18.73 -15.05
C ILE A 44 6.24 19.80 -13.97
N LYS A 45 6.28 21.10 -14.34
CA LYS A 45 6.34 22.19 -13.35
C LYS A 45 5.10 22.20 -12.48
N GLN A 46 3.92 22.19 -13.11
CA GLN A 46 2.65 22.18 -12.40
C GLN A 46 2.45 20.89 -11.59
N TRP A 47 2.93 19.75 -12.08
CA TRP A 47 2.95 18.52 -11.29
C TRP A 47 3.82 18.67 -10.02
N ASN A 48 5.04 19.19 -10.17
CA ASN A 48 5.93 19.37 -9.02
C ASN A 48 5.40 20.40 -8.01
N GLU A 49 4.75 21.46 -8.48
CA GLU A 49 4.03 22.42 -7.64
C GLU A 49 2.87 21.73 -6.90
N LEU A 50 2.06 20.92 -7.59
CA LEU A 50 0.95 20.18 -7.00
C LEU A 50 1.43 19.27 -5.87
N VAL A 51 2.55 18.58 -6.07
CA VAL A 51 3.16 17.74 -5.02
C VAL A 51 3.47 18.57 -3.77
N ARG A 52 4.05 19.76 -3.92
CA ARG A 52 4.37 20.66 -2.79
C ARG A 52 3.11 21.19 -2.10
N VAL A 53 2.04 21.45 -2.86
CA VAL A 53 0.73 21.78 -2.29
C VAL A 53 0.16 20.62 -1.45
N CYS A 54 0.18 19.39 -1.97
CA CYS A 54 -0.33 18.23 -1.24
C CYS A 54 0.47 17.95 0.04
N GLU A 55 1.80 18.14 0.02
CA GLU A 55 2.63 18.03 1.21
C GLU A 55 2.31 19.10 2.25
N ALA A 56 2.12 20.34 1.82
CA ALA A 56 1.75 21.44 2.69
C ALA A 56 0.36 21.20 3.31
N LEU A 57 -0.62 20.76 2.53
CA LEU A 57 -1.95 20.37 3.02
C LEU A 57 -1.92 19.19 3.99
N ALA A 58 -0.97 18.26 3.83
CA ALA A 58 -0.78 17.19 4.80
C ALA A 58 -0.27 17.70 6.17
N ILE A 59 0.40 18.86 6.21
CA ILE A 59 0.88 19.51 7.43
C ILE A 59 -0.18 20.46 8.00
N THR A 60 -0.77 21.32 7.16
CA THR A 60 -1.76 22.34 7.58
C THR A 60 -3.14 21.77 7.82
N GLY A 61 -3.40 20.55 7.31
CA GLY A 61 -4.70 19.91 7.24
C GLY A 61 -5.44 20.23 5.93
N TRP A 62 -6.21 19.27 5.44
CA TRP A 62 -7.00 19.34 4.19
C TRP A 62 -8.34 20.07 4.35
N GLY A 63 -8.67 20.55 5.56
CA GLY A 63 -9.99 21.09 5.87
C GLY A 63 -11.06 20.00 5.92
N THR A 64 -12.33 20.41 5.92
CA THR A 64 -13.49 19.50 6.03
C THR A 64 -14.14 19.17 4.69
N SER A 65 -13.86 19.96 3.65
CA SER A 65 -14.48 19.86 2.32
C SER A 65 -13.71 18.96 1.35
N LEU A 66 -12.45 18.64 1.63
CA LEU A 66 -11.62 17.82 0.76
C LEU A 66 -11.29 16.47 1.38
N THR A 67 -11.23 15.46 0.52
CA THR A 67 -10.63 14.18 0.87
C THR A 67 -9.11 14.31 0.79
N PRO A 68 -8.36 13.96 1.86
CA PRO A 68 -6.91 13.95 1.81
C PRO A 68 -6.36 13.02 0.72
N VAL A 69 -5.41 13.52 -0.06
CA VAL A 69 -4.72 12.76 -1.10
C VAL A 69 -3.21 12.90 -0.97
N GLU A 70 -2.49 11.94 -1.56
CA GLU A 70 -1.07 12.06 -1.83
C GLU A 70 -0.79 12.12 -3.32
N ALA A 71 0.21 12.93 -3.70
CA ALA A 71 0.67 13.05 -5.08
C ALA A 71 1.90 12.16 -5.31
N VAL A 72 1.79 11.23 -6.26
CA VAL A 72 2.80 10.18 -6.47
C VAL A 72 3.17 10.08 -7.94
N ALA A 73 4.48 10.00 -8.19
CA ALA A 73 5.04 9.67 -9.49
C ALA A 73 5.75 8.31 -9.42
N GLU A 74 5.32 7.36 -10.26
CA GLU A 74 5.87 6.01 -10.29
C GLU A 74 6.28 5.62 -11.71
N LYS A 75 7.40 4.89 -11.80
CA LYS A 75 7.86 4.30 -13.06
C LYS A 75 7.30 2.88 -13.18
N TRP A 76 6.51 2.65 -14.23
CA TRP A 76 5.88 1.37 -14.51
C TRP A 76 6.86 0.40 -15.19
N ILE A 77 6.46 -0.87 -15.30
CA ILE A 77 7.28 -1.94 -15.91
C ILE A 77 7.65 -1.61 -17.37
N SER A 78 6.77 -0.89 -18.08
CA SER A 78 7.04 -0.38 -19.44
C SER A 78 8.18 0.64 -19.51
N GLY A 79 8.62 1.17 -18.37
CA GLY A 79 9.58 2.25 -18.27
C GLY A 79 8.97 3.64 -18.36
N SER A 80 7.68 3.77 -18.66
CA SER A 80 6.94 5.04 -18.63
C SER A 80 6.69 5.50 -17.19
N PHE A 81 6.67 6.81 -17.00
CA PHE A 81 6.26 7.41 -15.74
C PHE A 81 4.76 7.68 -15.77
N TYR A 82 4.12 7.47 -14.63
CA TYR A 82 2.74 7.86 -14.37
C TYR A 82 2.70 8.70 -13.11
N THR A 83 1.90 9.75 -13.13
CA THR A 83 1.61 10.60 -11.98
C THR A 83 0.15 10.50 -11.64
N GLU A 84 -0.19 10.41 -10.35
CA GLU A 84 -1.57 10.27 -9.88
C GLU A 84 -1.76 10.90 -8.50
N LEU A 85 -3.01 11.27 -8.20
CA LEU A 85 -3.45 11.55 -6.84
C LEU A 85 -4.17 10.31 -6.30
N ARG A 86 -3.86 9.89 -5.08
CA ARG A 86 -4.53 8.77 -4.43
C ARG A 86 -4.86 9.03 -2.97
N THR A 87 -5.95 8.44 -2.50
CA THR A 87 -6.36 8.52 -1.08
C THR A 87 -5.48 7.63 -0.20
N ARG A 88 -5.64 7.75 1.13
CA ARG A 88 -5.05 6.81 2.10
C ARG A 88 -5.47 5.35 1.92
N THR A 89 -6.59 5.10 1.22
CA THR A 89 -7.10 3.76 0.89
C THR A 89 -6.65 3.28 -0.49
N PHE A 90 -5.60 3.90 -1.05
CA PHE A 90 -5.04 3.58 -2.37
C PHE A 90 -6.00 3.82 -3.54
N LYS A 91 -7.13 4.50 -3.32
CA LYS A 91 -8.06 4.84 -4.39
C LYS A 91 -7.48 5.98 -5.21
N GLN A 92 -7.22 5.73 -6.49
CA GLN A 92 -6.87 6.78 -7.45
C GLN A 92 -8.02 7.78 -7.59
N ILE A 93 -7.71 9.07 -7.58
CA ILE A 93 -8.69 10.12 -7.90
C ILE A 93 -8.91 10.16 -9.40
N GLU A 94 -10.18 10.12 -9.80
CA GLU A 94 -10.58 10.17 -11.21
C GLU A 94 -10.04 11.43 -11.89
N GLY A 95 -9.54 11.29 -13.12
CA GLY A 95 -8.97 12.38 -13.90
C GLY A 95 -7.59 12.89 -13.44
N SER A 96 -7.04 12.37 -12.33
CA SER A 96 -5.72 12.80 -11.82
C SER A 96 -4.53 12.05 -12.43
N CYS A 97 -4.76 10.86 -12.99
CA CYS A 97 -3.72 9.98 -13.51
C CYS A 97 -3.28 10.42 -14.91
N LYS A 98 -1.98 10.61 -15.11
CA LYS A 98 -1.39 11.00 -16.38
C LYS A 98 -0.14 10.17 -16.66
N GLY A 99 -0.05 9.65 -17.88
CA GLY A 99 1.16 8.99 -18.38
C GLY A 99 2.08 9.99 -19.07
N TRP A 100 3.39 9.71 -19.01
CA TRP A 100 4.42 10.63 -19.47
C TRP A 100 5.43 9.98 -20.40
N SER A 101 5.87 10.74 -21.40
CA SER A 101 7.01 10.43 -22.26
C SER A 101 8.20 11.29 -21.89
N LYS A 102 9.40 10.70 -21.89
CA LYS A 102 10.64 11.47 -21.78
C LYS A 102 10.85 12.30 -23.05
N ARG A 103 11.20 13.56 -22.90
CA ARG A 103 11.56 14.48 -23.99
C ARG A 103 12.81 15.24 -23.59
N GLN A 104 13.95 14.90 -24.21
CA GLN A 104 15.26 15.48 -23.88
C GLN A 104 15.51 15.42 -22.36
N ASP A 105 15.61 16.58 -21.70
CA ASP A 105 15.91 16.71 -20.28
C ASP A 105 14.66 16.87 -19.41
N SER A 106 13.47 16.66 -19.97
CA SER A 106 12.18 16.79 -19.31
C SER A 106 11.21 15.66 -19.67
N PHE A 107 9.94 15.83 -19.26
CA PHE A 107 8.83 14.94 -19.53
C PHE A 107 7.62 15.72 -20.05
N VAL A 108 6.87 15.10 -20.96
CA VAL A 108 5.62 15.62 -21.51
C VAL A 108 4.49 14.61 -21.30
N ILE A 109 3.28 15.09 -21.06
CA ILE A 109 2.10 14.25 -20.83
C ILE A 109 1.68 13.60 -22.15
N HIS A 110 1.30 12.32 -22.13
CA HIS A 110 0.72 11.66 -23.29
C HIS A 110 -0.53 12.40 -23.76
N GLU A 111 -0.59 12.75 -25.05
CA GLU A 111 -1.69 13.52 -25.65
C GLU A 111 -1.89 14.93 -25.04
N GLY A 112 -0.92 15.41 -24.26
CA GLY A 112 -0.90 16.77 -23.72
C GLY A 112 -0.61 17.82 -24.80
N SER A 113 -1.19 19.01 -24.63
CA SER A 113 -0.93 20.15 -25.53
C SER A 113 0.42 20.82 -25.25
N ASP A 114 0.91 20.78 -24.01
CA ASP A 114 2.21 21.34 -23.63
C ASP A 114 3.34 20.35 -23.89
N ASN A 115 4.16 20.72 -24.87
CA ASN A 115 5.26 19.94 -25.40
C ASN A 115 6.63 20.56 -25.05
N THR A 116 6.64 21.53 -24.14
CA THR A 116 7.84 22.31 -23.79
C THR A 116 8.83 21.43 -23.01
N ASP A 117 10.11 21.50 -23.38
CA ASP A 117 11.18 21.00 -22.53
C ASP A 117 11.47 22.04 -21.44
N TYR A 118 11.16 21.68 -20.20
CA TYR A 118 11.38 22.54 -19.04
C TYR A 118 12.75 22.34 -18.36
N GLY A 119 13.58 21.42 -18.87
CA GLY A 119 14.87 21.06 -18.26
C GLY A 119 14.74 20.37 -16.89
N ILE A 120 13.58 19.76 -16.60
CA ILE A 120 13.31 19.12 -15.31
C ILE A 120 13.43 17.60 -15.45
N ALA A 121 14.58 17.08 -15.01
CA ALA A 121 14.95 15.68 -15.22
C ALA A 121 14.27 14.68 -14.26
N ALA A 122 13.48 15.14 -13.28
CA ALA A 122 12.85 14.29 -12.29
C ALA A 122 11.46 14.79 -11.85
N PHE A 123 10.55 13.84 -11.67
CA PHE A 123 9.27 14.08 -11.01
C PHE A 123 9.46 14.24 -9.51
N ALA A 124 8.78 15.22 -8.92
CA ALA A 124 8.55 15.22 -7.49
C ALA A 124 7.55 14.10 -7.12
N SER A 125 7.69 13.58 -5.91
CA SER A 125 6.69 12.76 -5.21
C SER A 125 6.61 13.23 -3.78
N GLN A 126 5.43 13.07 -3.18
CA GLN A 126 5.17 13.52 -1.83
C GLN A 126 6.09 12.81 -0.82
N ARG A 127 6.75 13.60 0.02
CA ARG A 127 7.70 13.13 1.04
C ARG A 127 7.00 12.72 2.35
N ASN A 128 5.89 13.37 2.70
CA ASN A 128 5.06 13.06 3.87
C ASN A 128 3.78 12.31 3.43
N LEU A 129 3.94 11.04 3.08
CA LEU A 129 2.83 10.19 2.59
C LEU A 129 1.69 10.12 3.60
N LEU A 130 0.47 9.90 3.10
CA LEU A 130 -0.68 9.69 3.97
C LEU A 130 -0.52 8.41 4.80
N PRO A 131 -0.99 8.38 6.06
CA PRO A 131 -0.99 7.18 6.87
C PRO A 131 -1.91 6.12 6.23
N LYS A 132 -1.32 5.04 5.74
CA LYS A 132 -1.98 3.91 5.08
C LYS A 132 -2.06 2.70 5.99
N ASN A 133 -2.97 1.78 5.69
CA ASN A 133 -3.06 0.49 6.37
C ASN A 133 -1.68 -0.23 6.39
N PRO A 134 -1.20 -0.65 7.58
CA PRO A 134 0.09 -1.31 7.73
C PRO A 134 0.05 -2.81 7.40
N LEU A 135 -1.10 -3.44 7.17
CA LEU A 135 -1.19 -4.83 6.71
C LEU A 135 -1.58 -4.87 5.23
N ARG A 136 -0.58 -4.98 4.34
CA ARG A 136 -0.77 -5.01 2.89
C ARG A 136 -0.88 -6.46 2.40
N LEU A 137 -2.09 -6.90 2.10
CA LEU A 137 -2.37 -8.24 1.59
C LEU A 137 -2.23 -8.30 0.07
N VAL A 138 -1.46 -9.27 -0.43
CA VAL A 138 -1.37 -9.63 -1.85
C VAL A 138 -1.49 -11.15 -2.00
N ARG A 139 -1.87 -11.61 -3.20
CA ARG A 139 -1.99 -13.05 -3.49
C ARG A 139 -1.22 -13.43 -4.74
N SER A 140 -0.88 -14.70 -4.86
CA SER A 140 -0.42 -15.30 -6.12
C SER A 140 -1.51 -15.26 -7.19
N GLY A 141 -1.08 -15.27 -8.45
CA GLY A 141 -1.98 -15.42 -9.60
C GLY A 141 -2.62 -16.80 -9.64
N ASN A 142 -1.82 -17.84 -9.36
CA ASN A 142 -2.24 -19.23 -9.34
C ASN A 142 -2.75 -19.62 -7.94
N TYR A 143 -3.88 -20.31 -7.90
CA TYR A 143 -4.49 -20.87 -6.70
C TYR A 143 -5.50 -21.95 -7.09
N GLN A 144 -5.72 -22.93 -6.21
CA GLN A 144 -6.72 -23.97 -6.44
C GLN A 144 -8.16 -23.42 -6.46
N LEU A 145 -9.03 -24.01 -7.27
CA LEU A 145 -10.39 -23.51 -7.50
C LEU A 145 -11.23 -23.49 -6.21
N SER A 146 -11.02 -24.46 -5.31
CA SER A 146 -11.70 -24.51 -4.01
C SER A 146 -11.39 -23.32 -3.10
N ALA A 147 -10.25 -22.66 -3.27
CA ALA A 147 -9.89 -21.46 -2.53
C ALA A 147 -10.55 -20.17 -3.07
N LYS A 148 -11.22 -20.22 -4.23
CA LYS A 148 -11.81 -19.03 -4.88
C LYS A 148 -12.76 -18.22 -3.98
N PRO A 149 -13.67 -18.82 -3.19
CA PRO A 149 -14.51 -18.05 -2.27
C PRO A 149 -13.67 -17.30 -1.22
N PHE A 150 -12.62 -17.94 -0.70
CA PHE A 150 -11.70 -17.31 0.23
C PHE A 150 -10.89 -16.19 -0.42
N ILE A 151 -10.43 -16.35 -1.67
CA ILE A 151 -9.75 -15.28 -2.43
C ILE A 151 -10.65 -14.03 -2.58
N ASN A 152 -11.94 -14.23 -2.86
CA ASN A 152 -12.89 -13.11 -2.93
C ASN A 152 -13.01 -12.45 -1.56
N SER A 153 -13.15 -13.24 -0.50
CA SER A 153 -13.24 -12.75 0.88
C SER A 153 -11.96 -12.04 1.36
N LEU A 154 -10.77 -12.44 0.89
CA LEU A 154 -9.52 -11.72 1.14
C LEU A 154 -9.52 -10.30 0.53
N SER A 155 -10.20 -10.12 -0.60
CA SER A 155 -10.35 -8.80 -1.22
C SER A 155 -11.23 -7.89 -0.36
N GLU A 156 -12.29 -8.43 0.24
CA GLU A 156 -13.13 -7.71 1.21
C GLU A 156 -12.37 -7.36 2.48
N LEU A 157 -11.57 -8.30 3.01
CA LEU A 157 -10.71 -8.05 4.17
C LEU A 157 -9.71 -6.92 3.89
N ARG A 158 -9.10 -6.91 2.70
CA ARG A 158 -8.18 -5.83 2.30
C ARG A 158 -8.87 -4.47 2.35
N SER A 159 -10.07 -4.35 1.76
CA SER A 159 -10.83 -3.10 1.80
C SER A 159 -11.16 -2.69 3.24
N ALA A 160 -11.59 -3.63 4.08
CA ALA A 160 -11.89 -3.36 5.48
C ALA A 160 -10.66 -2.88 6.28
N LEU A 161 -9.49 -3.47 6.02
CA LEU A 161 -8.23 -3.02 6.63
C LEU A 161 -7.85 -1.61 6.17
N ASP A 162 -8.00 -1.30 4.88
CA ASP A 162 -7.70 0.02 4.33
C ASP A 162 -8.60 1.11 4.94
N GLU A 163 -9.89 0.81 5.12
CA GLU A 163 -10.90 1.73 5.63
C GLU A 163 -10.86 1.93 7.16
N HIS A 164 -10.65 0.87 7.93
CA HIS A 164 -10.91 0.88 9.37
C HIS A 164 -9.66 0.93 10.26
N MET A 165 -8.46 0.66 9.73
CA MET A 165 -7.22 0.75 10.53
C MET A 165 -6.86 2.20 10.87
N ARG A 166 -6.50 2.47 12.14
CA ARG A 166 -6.15 3.81 12.62
C ARG A 166 -4.65 4.10 12.58
N GLN A 167 -3.99 3.89 11.43
CA GLN A 167 -2.52 4.02 11.26
C GLN A 167 -1.91 5.28 11.90
N GLN A 168 -2.60 6.42 11.83
CA GLN A 168 -2.14 7.68 12.41
C GLN A 168 -1.90 7.62 13.94
N LEU A 169 -2.50 6.64 14.63
CA LEU A 169 -2.34 6.43 16.07
C LEU A 169 -1.20 5.47 16.42
N TYR A 170 -0.65 4.75 15.43
CA TYR A 170 0.33 3.71 15.71
C TYR A 170 1.76 4.24 15.82
N GLY A 171 2.04 5.40 15.23
CA GLY A 171 3.38 5.99 15.14
C GLY A 171 3.97 5.90 13.73
N ASP A 172 5.08 6.60 13.50
CA ASP A 172 5.73 6.80 12.19
C ASP A 172 6.97 5.95 11.97
N SER A 173 7.44 5.25 13.01
CA SER A 173 8.69 4.47 12.98
C SER A 173 8.61 3.16 12.17
N PHE A 174 7.42 2.79 11.66
CA PHE A 174 7.18 1.60 10.85
C PHE A 174 6.15 1.88 9.74
N SER A 175 6.41 1.37 8.54
CA SER A 175 5.56 1.64 7.37
C SER A 175 4.49 0.56 7.15
N TYR A 176 4.87 -0.70 6.93
CA TYR A 176 3.92 -1.80 6.70
C TYR A 176 4.53 -3.21 6.75
N ILE A 177 3.68 -4.20 6.99
CA ILE A 177 3.91 -5.62 6.70
C ILE A 177 3.28 -5.92 5.34
N GLY A 178 4.07 -6.42 4.39
CA GLY A 178 3.58 -7.01 3.14
C GLY A 178 3.36 -8.50 3.34
N ILE A 179 2.13 -8.98 3.14
CA ILE A 179 1.75 -10.39 3.34
C ILE A 179 1.34 -10.96 1.99
N SER A 180 2.16 -11.85 1.45
CA SER A 180 1.90 -12.54 0.19
C SER A 180 1.32 -13.92 0.43
N CYS A 181 0.08 -14.13 0.03
CA CYS A 181 -0.61 -15.42 0.10
C CYS A 181 -0.37 -16.22 -1.18
N PHE A 182 0.35 -17.34 -1.05
CA PHE A 182 0.64 -18.28 -2.13
C PHE A 182 -0.16 -19.55 -1.90
N PHE A 183 -0.81 -20.09 -2.92
CA PHE A 183 -1.68 -21.25 -2.78
C PHE A 183 -1.17 -22.41 -3.61
N SER A 184 -1.37 -23.63 -3.11
CA SER A 184 -1.39 -24.83 -3.95
C SER A 184 -2.35 -24.62 -5.12
N HIS A 185 -2.03 -25.24 -6.25
CA HIS A 185 -2.75 -25.09 -7.49
C HIS A 185 -2.68 -26.42 -8.22
N HIS A 186 -3.52 -27.37 -7.80
CA HIS A 186 -3.44 -28.76 -8.24
C HIS A 186 -4.50 -29.13 -9.30
N ASP A 187 -5.50 -28.27 -9.49
CA ASP A 187 -6.72 -28.50 -10.25
C ASP A 187 -6.80 -27.64 -11.54
N ASP A 188 -5.64 -27.19 -12.04
CA ASP A 188 -5.56 -26.47 -13.32
C ASP A 188 -5.74 -27.42 -14.52
N ALA A 189 -6.29 -26.91 -15.63
CA ALA A 189 -6.43 -27.69 -16.85
C ALA A 189 -5.07 -28.05 -17.48
N GLU A 190 -4.07 -27.18 -17.33
CA GLU A 190 -2.72 -27.37 -17.83
C GLU A 190 -1.85 -28.05 -16.76
N ARG A 191 -1.55 -29.33 -16.95
CA ARG A 191 -0.81 -30.17 -15.98
C ARG A 191 0.56 -29.60 -15.62
N THR A 192 1.20 -28.86 -16.54
CA THR A 192 2.51 -28.25 -16.29
C THR A 192 2.47 -27.07 -15.32
N LEU A 193 1.29 -26.47 -15.10
CA LEU A 193 1.08 -25.41 -14.10
C LEU A 193 0.70 -25.96 -12.73
N GLN A 194 0.39 -27.25 -12.63
CA GLN A 194 -0.06 -27.85 -11.38
C GLN A 194 1.09 -28.01 -10.38
N TYR A 195 0.86 -27.59 -9.14
CA TYR A 195 1.76 -27.86 -8.03
C TYR A 195 1.06 -27.81 -6.66
N GLU A 196 1.66 -28.48 -5.67
CA GLU A 196 1.20 -28.43 -4.27
C GLU A 196 2.30 -27.95 -3.32
N TYR A 197 1.91 -27.14 -2.33
CA TYR A 197 2.76 -26.82 -1.18
C TYR A 197 2.55 -27.81 -0.04
N PHE A 198 3.66 -28.24 0.55
CA PHE A 198 3.72 -28.99 1.80
C PHE A 198 4.64 -28.25 2.77
N HIS A 199 4.43 -28.41 4.08
CA HIS A 199 5.24 -27.70 5.08
C HIS A 199 6.50 -28.47 5.46
N GLU A 200 6.39 -29.78 5.53
CA GLU A 200 7.48 -30.69 5.81
C GLU A 200 7.53 -31.82 4.78
N GLN A 201 8.71 -32.43 4.61
CA GLN A 201 8.87 -33.55 3.68
C GLN A 201 8.00 -34.75 4.07
N ASN A 202 7.70 -34.91 5.36
CA ASN A 202 6.88 -35.98 5.89
C ASN A 202 5.38 -35.81 5.58
N ASP A 203 4.95 -34.60 5.19
CA ASP A 203 3.56 -34.34 4.80
C ASP A 203 3.27 -34.85 3.38
N VAL A 204 4.30 -35.13 2.59
CA VAL A 204 4.16 -35.57 1.20
C VAL A 204 3.70 -37.03 1.16
N PRO A 205 2.57 -37.36 0.51
CA PRO A 205 2.11 -38.73 0.38
C PRO A 205 3.14 -39.64 -0.30
N ALA A 206 3.24 -40.90 0.14
CA ALA A 206 4.10 -41.88 -0.51
C ALA A 206 3.67 -42.08 -1.98
N GLY A 207 4.62 -41.93 -2.90
CA GLY A 207 4.35 -42.04 -4.34
C GLY A 207 3.69 -40.80 -4.95
N PHE A 208 3.79 -39.62 -4.34
CA PHE A 208 3.28 -38.38 -4.92
C PHE A 208 4.02 -38.02 -6.22
N GLU A 209 3.30 -37.96 -7.34
CA GLU A 209 3.87 -37.80 -8.69
C GLU A 209 3.73 -36.36 -9.25
N GLN A 210 2.87 -35.53 -8.66
CA GLN A 210 2.69 -34.14 -9.10
C GLN A 210 3.87 -33.26 -8.66
N GLY A 211 4.04 -32.12 -9.34
CA GLY A 211 4.99 -31.10 -8.91
C GLY A 211 4.65 -30.62 -7.49
N TYR A 212 5.64 -30.52 -6.62
CA TYR A 212 5.42 -30.00 -5.28
C TYR A 212 6.61 -29.20 -4.77
N TYR A 213 6.35 -28.41 -3.73
CA TYR A 213 7.36 -27.63 -3.03
C TYR A 213 7.21 -27.79 -1.53
N ILE A 214 8.31 -28.09 -0.85
CA ILE A 214 8.40 -27.95 0.60
C ILE A 214 8.66 -26.48 0.93
N LYS A 215 7.71 -25.84 1.61
CA LYS A 215 7.79 -24.43 2.02
C LYS A 215 7.29 -24.27 3.45
N PRO A 216 8.00 -23.50 4.30
CA PRO A 216 7.49 -23.20 5.63
C PRO A 216 6.13 -22.49 5.52
N LYS A 217 5.26 -22.74 6.51
CA LYS A 217 3.97 -22.05 6.64
C LYS A 217 4.13 -20.53 6.46
N PHE A 218 5.10 -19.94 7.17
CA PHE A 218 5.50 -18.55 7.00
C PHE A 218 6.97 -18.46 6.57
N ALA A 219 7.24 -17.89 5.41
CA ALA A 219 8.57 -17.41 5.07
C ALA A 219 8.68 -15.94 5.47
N VAL A 220 9.45 -15.66 6.52
CA VAL A 220 9.53 -14.32 7.14
C VAL A 220 10.82 -13.62 6.71
N GLY A 221 10.68 -12.44 6.12
CA GLY A 221 11.78 -11.59 5.70
C GLY A 221 12.49 -10.85 6.85
N LYS A 222 13.48 -10.06 6.46
CA LYS A 222 14.15 -9.11 7.35
C LYS A 222 13.32 -7.82 7.45
N LEU A 223 13.30 -7.23 8.64
CA LEU A 223 12.78 -5.88 8.83
C LEU A 223 13.81 -4.88 8.27
N ALA A 224 13.48 -4.26 7.13
CA ALA A 224 14.43 -3.48 6.33
C ALA A 224 13.80 -2.25 5.69
N SER A 225 14.59 -1.18 5.53
CA SER A 225 14.16 0.04 4.87
C SER A 225 14.43 -0.03 3.36
N ARG A 226 13.43 0.29 2.54
CA ARG A 226 13.55 0.39 1.09
C ARG A 226 12.77 1.62 0.62
N LYS A 227 13.42 2.52 -0.13
CA LYS A 227 12.82 3.77 -0.62
C LYS A 227 12.16 4.60 0.51
N GLY A 228 12.79 4.66 1.68
CA GLY A 228 12.28 5.41 2.84
C GLY A 228 11.19 4.70 3.64
N GLU A 229 10.65 3.57 3.18
CA GLU A 229 9.67 2.77 3.94
C GLU A 229 10.36 1.64 4.72
N LEU A 230 10.18 1.60 6.05
CA LEU A 230 10.59 0.44 6.86
C LEU A 230 9.50 -0.63 6.81
N LYS A 231 9.82 -1.80 6.28
CA LYS A 231 8.85 -2.87 6.06
C LYS A 231 9.31 -4.25 6.49
N LEU A 232 8.32 -5.10 6.74
CA LEU A 232 8.48 -6.55 6.91
C LEU A 232 7.74 -7.25 5.76
N GLU A 233 8.36 -8.26 5.14
CA GLU A 233 7.68 -9.09 4.14
C GLU A 233 7.49 -10.49 4.71
N VAL A 234 6.29 -11.03 4.57
CA VAL A 234 5.92 -12.39 4.97
C VAL A 234 5.23 -13.06 3.80
N THR A 235 5.67 -14.27 3.45
CA THR A 235 4.94 -15.14 2.52
C THR A 235 4.25 -16.24 3.30
N ARG A 236 2.93 -16.37 3.11
CA ARG A 236 2.13 -17.48 3.64
C ARG A 236 1.84 -18.47 2.51
N HIS A 237 2.30 -19.72 2.66
CA HIS A 237 2.06 -20.79 1.69
C HIS A 237 0.89 -21.66 2.15
N PHE A 238 -0.22 -21.68 1.40
CA PHE A 238 -1.39 -22.53 1.61
C PHE A 238 -1.21 -23.89 0.97
N THR A 239 -1.30 -24.92 1.81
CA THR A 239 -1.31 -26.31 1.34
C THR A 239 -2.65 -26.59 0.65
N ARG A 240 -2.70 -27.74 -0.03
CA ARG A 240 -3.94 -28.18 -0.66
C ARG A 240 -5.07 -28.36 0.34
N ALA A 241 -4.78 -29.06 1.43
CA ALA A 241 -5.73 -29.35 2.50
C ALA A 241 -6.34 -28.07 3.08
N GLU A 242 -5.51 -27.04 3.29
CA GLU A 242 -5.99 -25.75 3.79
C GLU A 242 -6.90 -25.02 2.79
N GLY A 243 -6.59 -25.08 1.49
CA GLY A 243 -7.44 -24.46 0.47
C GLY A 243 -8.74 -25.24 0.18
N GLU A 244 -8.82 -26.50 0.61
CA GLU A 244 -10.02 -27.36 0.50
C GLU A 244 -10.96 -27.22 1.71
N LEU A 245 -10.54 -26.55 2.77
CA LEU A 245 -11.39 -26.22 3.91
C LEU A 245 -12.60 -25.38 3.49
N SER A 246 -13.66 -25.38 4.30
CA SER A 246 -14.78 -24.47 4.09
C SER A 246 -14.32 -23.00 4.18
N LEU A 247 -15.10 -22.08 3.60
CA LEU A 247 -14.78 -20.65 3.67
C LEU A 247 -14.58 -20.18 5.12
N GLN A 248 -15.46 -20.60 6.03
CA GLN A 248 -15.39 -20.24 7.45
C GLN A 248 -14.11 -20.73 8.10
N GLU A 249 -13.70 -21.98 7.83
CA GLU A 249 -12.47 -22.55 8.37
C GLU A 249 -11.22 -21.86 7.79
N GLN A 250 -11.21 -21.54 6.48
CA GLN A 250 -10.12 -20.76 5.87
C GLN A 250 -10.01 -19.36 6.49
N GLN A 251 -11.14 -18.71 6.75
CA GLN A 251 -11.18 -17.41 7.43
C GLN A 251 -10.65 -17.48 8.86
N GLN A 252 -11.05 -18.48 9.65
CA GLN A 252 -10.54 -18.65 11.02
C GLN A 252 -9.05 -18.99 11.04
N LEU A 253 -8.60 -19.86 10.13
CA LEU A 253 -7.18 -20.19 9.95
C LEU A 253 -6.38 -18.93 9.63
N PHE A 254 -6.82 -18.13 8.67
CA PHE A 254 -6.09 -16.93 8.27
C PHE A 254 -6.15 -15.82 9.33
N LYS A 255 -7.26 -15.70 10.07
CA LYS A 255 -7.35 -14.82 11.24
C LYS A 255 -6.27 -15.18 12.26
N ALA A 256 -6.12 -16.45 12.62
CA ALA A 256 -5.07 -16.90 13.53
C ALA A 256 -3.66 -16.61 12.97
N ASP A 257 -3.45 -16.87 11.67
CA ASP A 257 -2.18 -16.61 11.00
C ASP A 257 -1.79 -15.12 11.02
N LEU A 258 -2.73 -14.21 10.79
CA LEU A 258 -2.48 -12.76 10.85
C LEU A 258 -2.07 -12.30 12.25
N LEU A 259 -2.68 -12.86 13.31
CA LEU A 259 -2.31 -12.54 14.68
C LEU A 259 -0.88 -13.01 15.01
N VAL A 260 -0.50 -14.20 14.55
CA VAL A 260 0.89 -14.70 14.66
C VAL A 260 1.86 -13.79 13.90
N ILE A 261 1.48 -13.31 12.71
CA ILE A 261 2.31 -12.37 11.94
C ILE A 261 2.48 -11.03 12.68
N VAL A 262 1.45 -10.56 13.39
CA VAL A 262 1.54 -9.36 14.23
C VAL A 262 2.44 -9.59 15.45
N ASP A 263 2.39 -10.76 16.09
CA ASP A 263 3.35 -11.14 17.16
C ASP A 263 4.80 -11.07 16.66
N LEU A 264 5.06 -11.63 15.46
CA LEU A 264 6.37 -11.60 14.82
C LEU A 264 6.84 -10.16 14.50
N LEU A 265 5.92 -9.28 14.11
CA LEU A 265 6.22 -7.86 13.93
C LEU A 265 6.61 -7.23 15.26
N GLU A 266 5.80 -7.43 16.30
CA GLU A 266 6.01 -6.87 17.64
C GLU A 266 7.41 -7.20 18.17
N GLU A 267 7.81 -8.46 18.08
CA GLU A 267 9.15 -8.88 18.49
C GLU A 267 10.26 -8.16 17.70
N LYS A 268 10.10 -8.03 16.39
CA LYS A 268 11.11 -7.40 15.52
C LYS A 268 11.23 -5.90 15.81
N LEU A 269 10.12 -5.21 15.99
CA LEU A 269 10.10 -3.78 16.32
C LEU A 269 10.69 -3.54 17.72
N ARG A 270 10.32 -4.37 18.71
CA ARG A 270 10.88 -4.33 20.07
C ARG A 270 12.39 -4.55 20.07
N LYS A 271 12.90 -5.52 19.31
CA LYS A 271 14.35 -5.78 19.16
C LYS A 271 15.09 -4.56 18.56
N LYS A 272 14.44 -3.81 17.66
CA LYS A 272 14.98 -2.56 17.11
C LYS A 272 14.69 -1.31 17.94
N LYS A 273 13.96 -1.43 19.06
CA LYS A 273 13.55 -0.32 19.93
C LYS A 273 12.77 0.78 19.19
N LEU A 274 11.94 0.39 18.22
CA LEU A 274 11.12 1.32 17.47
C LEU A 274 9.84 1.65 18.25
N SER A 275 9.53 2.95 18.32
CA SER A 275 8.31 3.44 18.98
C SER A 275 7.12 3.29 18.03
N TYR A 276 6.43 2.16 18.13
CA TYR A 276 5.24 1.86 17.34
C TYR A 276 4.24 1.06 18.18
N ARG A 277 2.97 1.49 18.20
CA ARG A 277 1.87 0.92 19.01
C ARG A 277 1.28 -0.31 18.35
N VAL A 278 2.02 -1.41 18.39
CA VAL A 278 1.55 -2.71 17.89
C VAL A 278 0.34 -3.22 18.67
N ASP A 279 0.21 -2.83 19.93
CA ASP A 279 -0.96 -3.09 20.76
C ASP A 279 -2.25 -2.52 20.15
N LEU A 280 -2.24 -1.25 19.73
CA LEU A 280 -3.39 -0.61 19.07
C LEU A 280 -3.65 -1.19 17.67
N LEU A 281 -2.58 -1.48 16.91
CA LEU A 281 -2.70 -2.15 15.62
C LEU A 281 -3.41 -3.51 15.77
N ARG A 282 -3.03 -4.27 16.79
CA ARG A 282 -3.63 -5.58 17.09
C ARG A 282 -5.09 -5.46 17.49
N GLU A 283 -5.44 -4.50 18.33
CA GLU A 283 -6.83 -4.23 18.72
C GLU A 283 -7.70 -3.96 17.48
N ASP A 284 -7.28 -3.03 16.62
CA ASP A 284 -8.01 -2.71 15.38
C ASP A 284 -8.11 -3.91 14.44
N LEU A 285 -7.03 -4.68 14.31
CA LEU A 285 -7.02 -5.88 13.49
C LEU A 285 -8.02 -6.93 14.01
N ILE A 286 -8.08 -7.17 15.32
CA ILE A 286 -9.02 -8.12 15.92
C ILE A 286 -10.45 -7.69 15.61
N ASP A 287 -10.81 -6.43 15.85
CA ASP A 287 -12.15 -5.90 15.59
C ASP A 287 -12.58 -6.07 14.12
N ILE A 288 -11.64 -5.84 13.19
CA ILE A 288 -11.89 -6.03 11.75
C ILE A 288 -12.07 -7.52 11.43
N LEU A 289 -11.23 -8.40 11.98
CA LEU A 289 -11.27 -9.83 11.73
C LEU A 289 -12.53 -10.48 12.33
N GLU A 290 -13.02 -10.04 13.50
CA GLU A 290 -14.29 -10.53 14.05
C GLU A 290 -15.47 -10.21 13.11
N LYS A 291 -15.52 -8.99 12.57
CA LYS A 291 -16.57 -8.60 11.62
C LYS A 291 -16.46 -9.35 10.30
N TRP A 292 -15.24 -9.57 9.81
CA TRP A 292 -14.99 -10.29 8.56
C TRP A 292 -15.38 -11.77 8.66
N THR A 293 -15.03 -12.44 9.76
CA THR A 293 -15.31 -13.86 9.95
C THR A 293 -16.77 -14.18 10.31
N THR A 294 -17.52 -13.21 10.84
CA THR A 294 -18.95 -13.38 11.18
C THR A 294 -19.90 -13.15 10.01
N ARG A 295 -19.50 -12.39 8.99
CA ARG A 295 -20.33 -12.14 7.79
C ARG A 295 -20.61 -13.40 6.95
N GLY A 296 -19.77 -14.44 7.06
CA GLY A 296 -19.99 -15.72 6.40
C GLY A 296 -21.13 -16.57 6.99
N ASN A 297 -21.72 -16.17 8.12
CA ASN A 297 -22.79 -16.93 8.79
C ASN A 297 -24.21 -16.47 8.40
N ALA A 298 -24.33 -15.49 7.50
CA ALA A 298 -25.60 -14.91 7.07
C ALA A 298 -25.91 -15.24 5.60
N THR A 299 -25.89 -16.52 5.25
CA THR A 299 -26.52 -17.07 4.04
C THR A 299 -27.06 -18.45 4.33
#